data_AF-A0A7C5HEF3-F1
#
_entry.id   AF-A0A7C5HEF3-F1
#
_cell.length_a   1.000
_cell.length_b   1.000
_cell.length_c   1.000
_cell.angle_alpha   90.00
_cell.angle_beta   90.00
_cell.angle_gamma   90.00
#
_symmetry.space_group_name_H-M   'P 1'
#
loop_
_entity.id
_entity.type
_entity.pdbx_description
1 polymer ?
#
loop_
_entity_poly.entity_id
_entity_poly.type
_entity_poly.pdbx_seq_one_letter_code
_entity_poly.pdbx_strand_id
1 'polypeptide(L)'
;MSRKIVELFTDEVLKNIYNEIKTSYNNEVLFFSWLNEEGKINRVEVIARGNEECVSFPIQRSYLPDVVIHNHPNGVLRPSEADMSIASFIAQHGVGFIIVNNELTDMYVAVEPVQKKVYHPISDEECISYLSSGGGIEKIIESFEEREGQKIMVREVCRSFNEDKMALIEAGTGIGKTFAYLIPAIEWTITNHERVVVSTNTINLQEQLLKKDIPTVKKL
;
A
#
# COMPACT_ATOMS: atom_id res chain seq x y z
N MET A 1 8.98 -11.10 -18.96
CA MET A 1 8.96 -12.56 -18.66
C MET A 1 7.51 -12.88 -18.34
N SER A 2 6.83 -13.76 -19.09
CA SER A 2 5.43 -14.11 -18.81
C SER A 2 5.37 -14.87 -17.48
N ARG A 3 4.76 -14.27 -16.45
CA ARG A 3 4.44 -14.97 -15.21
C ARG A 3 3.50 -16.13 -15.52
N LYS A 4 3.70 -17.27 -14.88
CA LYS A 4 2.77 -18.40 -15.02
C LYS A 4 1.54 -18.13 -14.17
N ILE A 5 0.37 -18.59 -14.62
CA ILE A 5 -0.88 -18.40 -13.87
C ILE A 5 -0.80 -18.97 -12.44
N VAL A 6 -0.11 -20.10 -12.25
CA VAL A 6 0.12 -20.73 -10.93
C VAL A 6 1.00 -19.91 -9.98
N GLU A 7 1.73 -18.91 -10.48
CA GLU A 7 2.55 -18.03 -9.64
C GLU A 7 1.70 -16.93 -9.00
N LEU A 8 0.62 -16.51 -9.68
CA LEU A 8 -0.19 -15.36 -9.29
C LEU A 8 -1.50 -15.76 -8.60
N PHE A 9 -1.98 -16.98 -8.78
CA PHE A 9 -3.25 -17.46 -8.24
C PHE A 9 -3.03 -18.56 -7.19
N THR A 10 -3.89 -18.64 -6.18
CA THR A 10 -3.97 -19.84 -5.33
C THR A 10 -4.76 -20.95 -6.05
N ASP A 11 -4.46 -22.21 -5.74
CA ASP A 11 -5.14 -23.36 -6.34
C ASP A 11 -6.65 -23.36 -6.07
N GLU A 12 -7.06 -22.86 -4.90
CA GLU A 12 -8.47 -22.74 -4.52
C GLU A 12 -9.19 -21.72 -5.42
N VAL A 13 -8.57 -20.55 -5.66
CA VAL A 13 -9.16 -19.53 -6.53
C VAL A 13 -9.27 -20.02 -7.96
N LEU A 14 -8.25 -20.70 -8.49
CA LEU A 14 -8.31 -21.25 -9.86
C LEU A 14 -9.49 -22.21 -10.01
N LYS A 15 -9.72 -23.08 -9.03
CA LYS A 15 -10.89 -23.98 -9.03
C LYS A 15 -12.21 -23.21 -9.00
N ASN A 16 -12.29 -22.14 -8.20
CA ASN A 16 -13.49 -21.31 -8.10
C ASN A 16 -13.78 -20.58 -9.41
N ILE A 17 -12.78 -19.95 -10.03
CA ILE A 17 -12.92 -19.27 -11.33
C ILE A 17 -13.36 -20.27 -12.40
N TYR A 18 -12.70 -21.43 -12.48
CA TYR A 18 -13.05 -22.46 -13.46
C TYR A 18 -14.50 -22.92 -13.32
N ASN A 19 -14.95 -23.18 -12.08
CA ASN A 19 -16.32 -23.57 -11.81
C ASN A 19 -17.32 -22.48 -12.23
N GLU A 20 -17.03 -21.21 -11.94
CA GLU A 20 -17.91 -20.08 -12.31
C GLU A 20 -17.99 -19.85 -13.83
N ILE A 21 -16.88 -20.04 -14.56
CA ILE A 21 -16.89 -20.02 -16.03
C ILE A 21 -17.76 -21.16 -16.56
N LYS A 22 -17.62 -22.37 -16.00
CA LYS A 22 -18.40 -23.55 -16.42
C LYS A 22 -19.90 -23.39 -16.13
N THR A 23 -20.28 -22.90 -14.96
CA THR A 23 -21.69 -22.62 -14.63
C THR A 23 -22.28 -21.49 -15.46
N SER A 24 -21.43 -20.63 -16.01
CA SER A 24 -21.80 -19.57 -16.96
C SER A 24 -21.76 -20.03 -18.42
N TYR A 25 -21.85 -21.35 -18.68
CA TYR A 25 -21.83 -21.95 -20.03
C TYR A 25 -20.57 -21.66 -20.85
N ASN A 26 -19.45 -21.35 -20.21
CA ASN A 26 -18.20 -20.89 -20.82
C ASN A 26 -18.27 -19.49 -21.45
N ASN A 27 -19.29 -18.69 -21.12
CA ASN A 27 -19.36 -17.28 -21.52
C ASN A 27 -18.32 -16.42 -20.79
N GLU A 28 -18.20 -15.16 -21.22
CA GLU A 28 -17.43 -14.13 -20.51
C GLU A 28 -17.99 -13.91 -19.10
N VAL A 29 -17.08 -13.83 -18.14
CA VAL A 29 -17.33 -13.57 -16.74
C VAL A 29 -16.29 -12.54 -16.27
N LEU A 30 -16.79 -11.51 -15.61
CA LEU A 30 -15.95 -10.52 -14.97
C LEU A 30 -15.87 -10.83 -13.49
N PHE A 31 -14.64 -10.87 -12.96
CA PHE A 31 -14.39 -11.14 -11.56
C PHE A 31 -13.68 -9.97 -10.88
N PHE A 32 -14.02 -9.73 -9.63
CA PHE A 32 -13.22 -8.94 -8.70
C PHE A 32 -12.40 -9.88 -7.84
N SER A 33 -11.17 -9.50 -7.55
CA SER A 33 -10.26 -10.36 -6.81
C SER A 33 -9.31 -9.58 -5.91
N TRP A 34 -8.87 -10.24 -4.85
CA TRP A 34 -8.02 -9.65 -3.81
C TRP A 34 -6.73 -10.42 -3.66
N LEU A 35 -5.67 -9.69 -3.35
CA LEU A 35 -4.36 -10.25 -3.09
C LEU A 35 -4.21 -10.60 -1.61
N ASN A 36 -3.48 -11.67 -1.32
CA ASN A 36 -2.96 -11.93 0.02
C ASN A 36 -1.64 -11.16 0.27
N GLU A 37 -1.07 -11.35 1.47
CA GLU A 37 0.22 -10.75 1.87
C GLU A 37 1.41 -11.21 1.00
N GLU A 38 1.30 -12.36 0.34
CA GLU A 38 2.30 -12.87 -0.61
C GLU A 38 2.13 -12.29 -2.03
N GLY A 39 1.11 -11.47 -2.25
CA GLY A 39 0.79 -10.89 -3.56
C GLY A 39 0.09 -11.86 -4.51
N LYS A 40 -0.45 -12.98 -4.00
CA LYS A 40 -1.25 -13.94 -4.76
C LYS A 40 -2.74 -13.65 -4.67
N ILE A 41 -3.44 -13.84 -5.76
CA ILE A 41 -4.89 -13.79 -5.83
C ILE A 41 -5.47 -14.96 -5.03
N ASN A 42 -6.05 -14.66 -3.87
CA ASN A 42 -6.56 -15.66 -2.91
C ASN A 42 -8.08 -15.63 -2.72
N ARG A 43 -8.76 -14.61 -3.25
CA ARG A 43 -10.21 -14.46 -3.18
C ARG A 43 -10.73 -13.91 -4.50
N VAL A 44 -11.89 -14.42 -4.92
CA VAL A 44 -12.58 -13.98 -6.13
C VAL A 44 -14.08 -13.82 -5.87
N GLU A 45 -14.70 -12.86 -6.55
CA GLU A 45 -16.15 -12.63 -6.56
C GLU A 45 -16.60 -12.42 -8.01
N VAL A 46 -17.67 -13.09 -8.43
CA VAL A 46 -18.27 -12.86 -9.76
C VAL A 46 -19.05 -11.56 -9.74
N ILE A 47 -18.72 -10.68 -10.67
CA ILE A 47 -19.29 -9.33 -10.76
C ILE A 47 -20.33 -9.24 -11.86
N ALA A 48 -20.05 -9.85 -13.00
CA ALA A 48 -20.96 -9.90 -14.12
C ALA A 48 -20.75 -11.18 -14.92
N ARG A 49 -21.85 -11.67 -15.50
CA ARG A 49 -21.86 -12.78 -16.45
C ARG A 49 -22.38 -12.24 -17.77
N GLY A 50 -21.59 -12.41 -18.81
CA GLY A 50 -21.83 -11.94 -20.15
C GLY A 50 -22.33 -13.03 -21.07
N ASN A 51 -22.15 -12.79 -22.36
CA ASN A 51 -22.29 -13.80 -23.41
C ASN A 51 -20.89 -14.18 -23.94
N GLU A 52 -20.81 -14.75 -25.13
CA GLU A 52 -19.54 -15.16 -25.75
C GLU A 52 -18.67 -13.97 -26.24
N GLU A 53 -19.21 -12.75 -26.26
CA GLU A 53 -18.60 -11.56 -26.87
C GLU A 53 -18.45 -10.35 -25.93
N CYS A 54 -19.28 -10.23 -24.88
CA CYS A 54 -19.25 -9.08 -23.98
C CYS A 54 -19.77 -9.34 -22.56
N VAL A 55 -19.22 -8.58 -21.60
CA VAL A 55 -19.64 -8.52 -20.19
C VAL A 55 -19.65 -7.07 -19.66
N SER A 56 -20.56 -6.76 -18.74
CA SER A 56 -20.73 -5.40 -18.17
C SER A 56 -19.84 -5.14 -16.95
N PHE A 57 -19.24 -3.95 -16.86
CA PHE A 57 -18.51 -3.49 -15.67
C PHE A 57 -19.37 -2.55 -14.80
N PRO A 58 -19.66 -2.88 -13.52
CA PRO A 58 -20.43 -1.99 -12.66
C PRO A 58 -19.56 -0.86 -12.09
N ILE A 59 -19.80 0.36 -12.56
CA ILE A 59 -18.99 1.56 -12.25
C ILE A 59 -19.25 2.12 -10.83
N GLN A 60 -20.43 1.89 -10.25
CA GLN A 60 -20.83 2.48 -8.96
C GLN A 60 -20.80 1.47 -7.79
N ARG A 61 -19.62 0.98 -7.40
CA ARG A 61 -19.47 0.23 -6.14
C ARG A 61 -18.67 1.03 -5.12
N SER A 62 -19.00 0.85 -3.84
CA SER A 62 -18.34 1.52 -2.71
C SER A 62 -16.94 0.97 -2.39
N TYR A 63 -16.49 -0.06 -3.09
CA TYR A 63 -15.18 -0.68 -2.90
C TYR A 63 -14.60 -1.13 -4.24
N LEU A 64 -13.26 -1.09 -4.34
CA LEU A 64 -12.50 -1.58 -5.49
C LEU A 64 -11.74 -2.86 -5.10
N PRO A 65 -11.62 -3.83 -6.02
CA PRO A 65 -10.75 -4.98 -5.83
C PRO A 65 -9.28 -4.59 -5.98
N ASP A 66 -8.37 -5.53 -5.72
CA ASP A 66 -6.96 -5.35 -6.07
C ASP A 66 -6.70 -5.74 -7.52
N VAL A 67 -7.48 -6.68 -8.06
CA VAL A 67 -7.40 -7.18 -9.44
C VAL A 67 -8.81 -7.35 -10.01
N VAL A 68 -9.00 -6.96 -11.27
CA VAL A 68 -10.13 -7.39 -12.10
C VAL A 68 -9.64 -8.49 -13.04
N ILE A 69 -10.41 -9.58 -13.13
CA ILE A 69 -10.12 -10.69 -14.04
C ILE A 69 -11.25 -10.82 -15.05
N HIS A 70 -10.90 -10.99 -16.32
CA HIS A 70 -11.82 -11.22 -17.41
C HIS A 70 -11.42 -12.49 -18.17
N ASN A 71 -12.33 -13.45 -18.36
CA ASN A 71 -12.04 -14.61 -19.20
C ASN A 71 -12.46 -14.38 -20.64
N HIS A 72 -11.61 -14.79 -21.59
CA HIS A 72 -11.93 -14.79 -23.03
C HIS A 72 -12.19 -16.22 -23.50
N PRO A 73 -13.44 -16.57 -23.89
CA PRO A 73 -13.81 -17.93 -24.27
C PRO A 73 -13.09 -18.47 -25.51
N ASN A 74 -12.74 -17.58 -26.43
CA ASN A 74 -12.04 -17.92 -27.68
C ASN A 74 -10.53 -18.21 -27.48
N GLY A 75 -10.01 -18.05 -26.26
CA GLY A 75 -8.59 -18.22 -25.93
C GLY A 75 -7.67 -17.11 -26.44
N VAL A 76 -8.20 -16.07 -27.08
CA VAL A 76 -7.42 -14.92 -27.56
C VAL A 76 -7.27 -13.93 -26.41
N LEU A 77 -6.12 -13.93 -25.75
CA LEU A 77 -5.85 -13.09 -24.58
C LEU A 77 -5.50 -11.63 -24.89
N ARG A 78 -5.49 -11.26 -26.18
CA ARG A 78 -5.27 -9.87 -26.57
C ARG A 78 -6.47 -9.02 -26.10
N PRO A 79 -6.26 -7.93 -25.36
CA PRO A 79 -7.34 -7.08 -24.89
C PRO A 79 -8.07 -6.41 -26.06
N SER A 80 -9.39 -6.31 -25.96
CA SER A 80 -10.23 -5.48 -26.81
C SER A 80 -10.10 -3.99 -26.43
N GLU A 81 -10.67 -3.10 -27.25
CA GLU A 81 -10.76 -1.67 -26.91
C GLU A 81 -11.57 -1.43 -25.61
N ALA A 82 -12.60 -2.24 -25.37
CA ALA A 82 -13.39 -2.17 -24.14
C ALA A 82 -12.55 -2.58 -22.92
N ASP A 83 -11.78 -3.66 -23.02
CA ASP A 83 -10.85 -4.10 -21.97
C ASP A 83 -9.83 -3.00 -21.65
N MET A 84 -9.23 -2.41 -22.68
CA MET A 84 -8.24 -1.35 -22.50
C MET A 84 -8.84 -0.09 -21.85
N SER A 85 -10.07 0.27 -22.22
CA SER A 85 -10.77 1.40 -21.61
C SER A 85 -11.05 1.14 -20.12
N ILE A 86 -11.51 -0.07 -19.75
CA ILE A 86 -11.76 -0.44 -18.36
C ILE A 86 -10.43 -0.49 -17.59
N ALA A 87 -9.43 -1.17 -18.12
CA ALA A 87 -8.11 -1.32 -17.52
C ALA A 87 -7.47 0.04 -17.22
N SER A 88 -7.51 0.98 -18.17
CA SER A 88 -6.99 2.33 -17.97
C SER A 88 -7.77 3.09 -16.89
N PHE A 89 -9.08 2.93 -16.84
CA PHE A 89 -9.92 3.63 -15.85
C PHE A 89 -9.69 3.12 -14.42
N ILE A 90 -9.46 1.82 -14.22
CA ILE A 90 -9.24 1.26 -12.88
C ILE A 90 -7.78 1.34 -12.44
N ALA A 91 -6.83 1.38 -13.39
CA ALA A 91 -5.39 1.51 -13.09
C ALA A 91 -5.04 2.77 -12.30
N GLN A 92 -5.76 3.88 -12.52
CA GLN A 92 -5.56 5.12 -11.75
C GLN A 92 -5.86 4.95 -10.25
N HIS A 93 -6.57 3.88 -9.88
CA HIS A 93 -6.88 3.53 -8.49
C HIS A 93 -6.00 2.36 -7.98
N GLY A 94 -4.94 1.99 -8.70
CA GLY A 94 -4.03 0.90 -8.34
C GLY A 94 -4.58 -0.51 -8.57
N VAL A 95 -5.70 -0.65 -9.29
CA VAL A 95 -6.34 -1.94 -9.55
C VAL A 95 -5.72 -2.58 -10.79
N GLY A 96 -5.31 -3.86 -10.66
CA GLY A 96 -4.82 -4.66 -11.78
C GLY A 96 -5.93 -5.13 -12.72
N PHE A 97 -5.55 -5.53 -13.93
CA PHE A 97 -6.47 -6.08 -14.93
C PHE A 97 -5.81 -7.26 -15.65
N ILE A 98 -6.43 -8.42 -15.57
CA ILE A 98 -5.89 -9.68 -16.08
C ILE A 98 -6.92 -10.34 -16.98
N ILE A 99 -6.48 -10.80 -18.15
CA ILE A 99 -7.27 -11.60 -19.07
C ILE A 99 -6.79 -13.05 -18.98
N VAL A 100 -7.72 -14.00 -18.85
CA VAL A 100 -7.41 -15.44 -18.77
C VAL A 100 -8.17 -16.22 -19.84
N ASN A 101 -7.68 -17.39 -20.23
CA ASN A 101 -8.49 -18.32 -21.02
C ASN A 101 -9.38 -19.18 -20.09
N ASN A 102 -10.41 -19.82 -20.66
CA ASN A 102 -11.36 -20.62 -19.89
C ASN A 102 -10.73 -21.82 -19.18
N GLU A 103 -9.66 -22.39 -19.75
CA GLU A 103 -8.92 -23.51 -19.16
C GLU A 103 -7.99 -23.07 -18.03
N LEU A 104 -7.82 -21.75 -17.81
CA LEU A 104 -6.91 -21.17 -16.83
C LEU A 104 -5.49 -21.71 -16.97
N THR A 105 -5.02 -21.83 -18.21
CA THR A 105 -3.66 -22.30 -18.53
C THR A 105 -2.75 -21.16 -18.93
N ASP A 106 -3.31 -20.04 -19.39
CA ASP A 106 -2.59 -18.88 -19.86
C ASP A 106 -3.29 -17.57 -19.44
N MET A 107 -2.52 -16.49 -19.35
CA MET A 107 -3.01 -15.19 -18.95
C MET A 107 -2.25 -14.03 -19.60
N TYR A 108 -2.94 -12.91 -19.79
CA TYR A 108 -2.36 -11.63 -20.16
C TYR A 108 -2.63 -10.61 -19.05
N VAL A 109 -1.55 -10.09 -18.46
CA VAL A 109 -1.64 -9.03 -17.44
C VAL A 109 -1.60 -7.69 -18.17
N ALA A 110 -2.77 -7.08 -18.37
CA ALA A 110 -2.87 -5.76 -19.01
C ALA A 110 -2.42 -4.64 -18.06
N VAL A 111 -2.72 -4.79 -16.76
CA VAL A 111 -2.29 -3.89 -15.69
C VAL A 111 -1.86 -4.76 -14.51
N GLU A 112 -0.63 -4.58 -14.05
CA GLU A 112 -0.12 -5.26 -12.83
C GLU A 112 -0.87 -4.72 -11.61
N PRO A 113 -1.40 -5.59 -10.73
CA PRO A 113 -2.03 -5.12 -9.51
C PRO A 113 -1.01 -4.50 -8.57
N VAL A 114 -1.39 -3.39 -7.94
CA VAL A 114 -0.59 -2.78 -6.90
C VAL A 114 -0.89 -3.50 -5.60
N GLN A 115 0.09 -4.23 -5.08
CA GLN A 115 -0.02 -4.82 -3.76
C GLN A 115 -0.07 -3.68 -2.73
N LYS A 116 -1.22 -3.53 -2.07
CA LYS A 116 -1.37 -2.57 -0.97
C LYS A 116 -0.48 -3.04 0.17
N LYS A 117 0.43 -2.17 0.60
CA LYS A 117 1.26 -2.43 1.76
C LYS A 117 0.40 -2.34 3.00
N VAL A 118 0.43 -3.38 3.83
CA VAL A 118 -0.19 -3.34 5.15
C VAL A 118 0.82 -2.71 6.09
N TYR A 119 0.46 -1.56 6.66
CA TYR A 119 1.31 -0.90 7.65
C TYR A 119 0.92 -1.33 9.07
N HIS A 120 1.94 -1.63 9.87
CA HIS A 120 1.85 -1.88 11.29
C HIS A 120 1.94 -0.53 12.02
N PRO A 121 1.05 -0.28 13.00
CA PRO A 121 1.03 0.98 13.73
C PRO A 121 2.28 1.09 14.61
N ILE A 122 2.79 2.31 14.75
CA ILE A 122 3.85 2.66 15.70
C ILE A 122 3.25 3.21 16.99
N SER A 123 3.87 2.93 18.14
CA SER A 123 3.44 3.45 19.45
C SER A 123 3.99 4.86 19.68
N ASP A 124 3.10 5.80 20.00
CA ASP A 124 3.50 7.12 20.45
C ASP A 124 4.09 7.11 21.85
N GLU A 125 3.66 6.23 22.75
CA GLU A 125 4.28 6.07 24.07
C GLU A 125 5.74 5.62 23.96
N GLU A 126 6.03 4.64 23.10
CA GLU A 126 7.39 4.19 22.83
C GLU A 126 8.24 5.32 22.25
N CYS A 127 7.72 6.03 21.24
CA CYS A 127 8.40 7.18 20.65
C CYS A 127 8.68 8.30 21.68
N ILE A 128 7.73 8.58 22.56
CA ILE A 128 7.87 9.58 23.63
C ILE A 128 8.88 9.13 24.68
N SER A 129 8.99 7.83 24.97
CA SER A 129 9.92 7.30 25.97
C SER A 129 11.39 7.63 25.64
N TYR A 130 11.76 7.68 24.36
CA TYR A 130 13.08 8.12 23.91
C TYR A 130 13.36 9.59 24.23
N LEU A 131 12.31 10.42 24.33
CA LEU A 131 12.32 11.87 24.59
C LEU A 131 11.84 12.24 25.99
N SER A 132 11.86 11.32 26.94
CA SER A 132 11.42 11.56 28.31
C SER A 132 12.61 11.56 29.27
N SER A 133 12.43 12.13 30.47
CA SER A 133 13.44 12.04 31.53
C SER A 133 13.78 10.58 31.86
N GLY A 134 15.06 10.24 31.92
CA GLY A 134 15.61 8.89 32.02
C GLY A 134 15.73 8.14 30.68
N GLY A 135 15.20 8.71 29.59
CA GLY A 135 15.20 8.16 28.24
C GLY A 135 16.56 8.21 27.54
N GLY A 136 16.61 7.69 26.32
CA GLY A 136 17.85 7.64 25.53
C GLY A 136 18.45 9.03 25.26
N ILE A 137 17.61 10.04 25.06
CA ILE A 137 18.07 11.38 24.66
C ILE A 137 18.83 12.12 25.76
N GLU A 138 18.44 11.94 27.02
CA GLU A 138 19.09 12.57 28.17
C GLU A 138 20.52 12.06 28.35
N LYS A 139 20.76 10.79 28.01
CA LYS A 139 22.11 10.19 28.04
C LYS A 139 23.04 10.77 26.98
N ILE A 140 22.49 11.40 25.94
CA ILE A 140 23.24 11.92 24.80
C ILE A 140 23.37 13.45 24.86
N ILE A 141 22.37 14.14 25.41
CA ILE A 141 22.31 15.60 25.48
C ILE A 141 22.36 16.02 26.95
N GLU A 142 23.53 16.50 27.40
CA GLU A 142 23.76 16.92 28.79
C GLU A 142 22.79 18.00 29.31
N SER A 143 22.28 18.86 28.41
CA SER A 143 21.31 19.91 28.72
C SER A 143 19.90 19.56 28.23
N PHE A 144 19.50 18.28 28.30
CA PHE A 144 18.17 17.86 27.92
C PHE A 144 17.11 18.46 28.84
N GLU A 145 15.99 18.85 28.24
CA GLU A 145 14.82 19.35 28.94
C GLU A 145 13.59 18.77 28.25
N GLU A 146 12.73 18.17 29.06
CA GLU A 146 11.48 17.58 28.61
C GLU A 146 10.46 18.67 28.32
N ARG A 147 9.82 18.62 27.14
CA ARG A 147 8.91 19.67 26.66
C ARG A 147 7.58 19.07 26.23
N GLU A 148 6.49 19.52 26.83
CA GLU A 148 5.15 19.02 26.50
C GLU A 148 4.77 19.24 25.03
N GLY A 149 5.14 20.39 24.46
CA GLY A 149 4.93 20.65 23.03
C GLY A 149 5.64 19.65 22.11
N GLN A 150 6.79 19.10 22.55
CA GLN A 150 7.51 18.06 21.82
C GLN A 150 6.72 16.75 21.82
N LYS A 151 6.20 16.34 22.99
CA LYS A 151 5.39 15.13 23.13
C LYS A 151 4.10 15.21 22.31
N ILE A 152 3.41 16.35 22.37
CA ILE A 152 2.19 16.59 21.58
C ILE A 152 2.50 16.41 20.08
N MET A 153 3.60 16.98 19.60
CA MET A 153 4.02 16.82 18.22
C MET A 153 4.34 15.36 17.86
N VAL A 154 5.02 14.60 18.74
CA VAL A 154 5.28 13.16 18.51
C VAL A 154 3.96 12.40 18.34
N ARG A 155 2.99 12.59 19.24
CA ARG A 155 1.68 11.91 19.15
C ARG A 155 0.98 12.19 17.84
N GLU A 156 0.97 13.45 17.41
CA GLU A 156 0.29 13.85 16.18
C GLU A 156 1.00 13.28 14.94
N VAL A 157 2.33 13.20 14.96
CA VAL A 157 3.09 12.57 13.88
C VAL A 157 2.84 11.05 13.85
N CYS A 158 2.88 10.35 14.98
CA CYS A 158 2.55 8.91 15.06
C CYS A 158 1.13 8.64 14.54
N ARG A 159 0.16 9.45 14.99
CA ARG A 159 -1.23 9.35 14.54
C ARG A 159 -1.36 9.54 13.04
N SER A 160 -0.66 10.52 12.48
CA SER A 160 -0.69 10.80 11.03
C SER A 160 -0.14 9.64 10.20
N PHE A 161 0.96 9.02 10.66
CA PHE A 161 1.48 7.81 10.06
C PHE A 161 0.49 6.65 10.16
N ASN A 162 -0.04 6.38 11.34
CA ASN A 162 -0.93 5.24 11.60
C ASN A 162 -2.29 5.35 10.89
N GLU A 163 -2.83 6.57 10.74
CA GLU A 163 -4.13 6.81 10.13
C GLU A 163 -4.06 7.15 8.62
N ASP A 164 -2.87 7.15 8.01
CA ASP A 164 -2.62 7.59 6.62
C ASP A 164 -3.21 8.98 6.33
N LYS A 165 -2.88 9.95 7.20
CA LYS A 165 -3.41 11.32 7.15
C LYS A 165 -2.33 12.38 7.07
N MET A 166 -2.71 13.53 6.54
CA MET A 166 -1.89 14.73 6.59
C MET A 166 -2.09 15.47 7.92
N ALA A 167 -1.00 15.80 8.61
CA ALA A 167 -1.00 16.75 9.72
C ALA A 167 -0.30 18.05 9.36
N LEU A 168 -0.88 19.15 9.85
CA LEU A 168 -0.29 20.48 9.81
C LEU A 168 -0.02 20.92 11.25
N ILE A 169 1.27 21.04 11.60
CA ILE A 169 1.69 21.30 12.98
C ILE A 169 2.52 22.58 13.01
N GLU A 170 2.06 23.58 13.77
CA GLU A 170 2.87 24.75 14.09
C GLU A 170 3.71 24.47 15.34
N ALA A 171 5.02 24.45 15.17
CA ALA A 171 5.98 24.16 16.23
C ALA A 171 6.82 25.40 16.53
N GLY A 172 6.71 25.92 17.75
CA GLY A 172 7.53 27.04 18.23
C GLY A 172 9.04 26.75 18.14
N THR A 173 9.85 27.81 18.13
CA THR A 173 11.32 27.66 18.17
C THR A 173 11.76 27.02 19.49
N GLY A 174 12.76 26.15 19.43
CA GLY A 174 13.36 25.56 20.64
C GLY A 174 12.63 24.36 21.25
N ILE A 175 11.45 23.97 20.73
CA ILE A 175 10.68 22.84 21.30
C ILE A 175 11.26 21.45 21.00
N GLY A 176 12.38 21.35 20.28
CA GLY A 176 12.92 20.06 19.84
C GLY A 176 12.16 19.42 18.67
N LYS A 177 11.56 20.25 17.79
CA LYS A 177 10.74 19.83 16.64
C LYS A 177 11.39 18.76 15.76
N THR A 178 12.71 18.83 15.59
CA THR A 178 13.45 17.89 14.75
C THR A 178 13.35 16.46 15.27
N PHE A 179 13.59 16.24 16.56
CA PHE A 179 13.45 14.90 17.13
C PHE A 179 11.99 14.43 17.20
N ALA A 180 11.06 15.37 17.38
CA ALA A 180 9.65 15.07 17.45
C ALA A 180 9.08 14.47 16.15
N TYR A 181 9.62 14.83 14.98
CA TYR A 181 9.27 14.14 13.72
C TYR A 181 10.25 13.03 13.33
N LEU A 182 11.53 13.11 13.70
CA LEU A 182 12.51 12.11 13.28
C LEU A 182 12.33 10.76 13.97
N ILE A 183 12.01 10.75 15.26
CA ILE A 183 11.82 9.51 16.01
C ILE A 183 10.66 8.68 15.46
N PRO A 184 9.42 9.21 15.36
CA PRO A 184 8.33 8.44 14.77
C PRO A 184 8.56 8.13 13.29
N ALA A 185 9.23 9.00 12.52
CA ALA A 185 9.61 8.69 11.15
C ALA A 185 10.55 7.48 11.06
N ILE A 186 11.57 7.40 11.92
CA ILE A 186 12.52 6.29 11.93
C ILE A 186 11.82 5.02 12.42
N GLU A 187 11.01 5.11 13.47
CA GLU A 187 10.20 3.99 13.96
C GLU A 187 9.30 3.42 12.86
N TRP A 188 8.66 4.30 12.08
CA TRP A 188 7.89 3.92 10.91
C TRP A 188 8.74 3.21 9.86
N THR A 189 9.93 3.72 9.53
CA THR A 189 10.82 3.06 8.56
C THR A 189 11.26 1.66 9.01
N ILE A 190 11.51 1.46 10.31
CA ILE A 190 11.95 0.19 10.86
C ILE A 190 10.78 -0.81 10.87
N THR A 191 9.64 -0.38 11.42
CA THR A 191 8.44 -1.21 11.60
C THR A 191 7.82 -1.61 10.26
N ASN A 192 7.80 -0.71 9.28
CA ASN A 192 7.10 -0.91 8.01
C ASN A 192 8.00 -1.15 6.80
N HIS A 193 9.32 -1.15 6.99
CA HIS A 193 10.31 -1.24 5.91
C HIS A 193 10.09 -0.19 4.80
N GLU A 194 9.55 0.97 5.18
CA GLU A 194 9.30 2.09 4.29
C GLU A 194 10.43 3.11 4.28
N ARG A 195 10.39 4.00 3.29
CA ARG A 195 11.28 5.17 3.23
C ARG A 195 10.50 6.40 3.64
N VAL A 196 11.07 7.19 4.54
CA VAL A 196 10.56 8.54 4.86
C VAL A 196 11.46 9.58 4.21
N VAL A 197 10.85 10.56 3.56
CA VAL A 197 11.54 11.73 2.99
C VAL A 197 11.30 12.93 3.89
N VAL A 198 12.39 13.52 4.39
CA VAL A 198 12.35 14.76 5.16
C VAL A 198 12.80 15.91 4.25
N SER A 199 11.92 16.89 4.03
CA SER A 199 12.22 18.08 3.24
C SER A 199 12.37 19.31 4.14
N THR A 200 13.33 20.18 3.84
CA THR A 200 13.59 21.40 4.62
C THR A 200 14.15 22.53 3.74
N ASN A 201 14.05 23.76 4.22
CA ASN A 201 14.15 24.98 3.41
C ASN A 201 15.56 25.28 2.88
N THR A 202 16.62 24.96 3.63
CA THR A 202 17.99 25.37 3.27
C THR A 202 19.00 24.23 3.38
N ILE A 203 20.11 24.33 2.63
CA ILE A 203 21.22 23.37 2.67
C ILE A 203 21.78 23.23 4.08
N ASN A 204 21.93 24.32 4.83
CA ASN A 204 22.43 24.25 6.21
C ASN A 204 21.51 23.42 7.12
N LEU A 205 20.18 23.53 6.95
CA LEU A 205 19.25 22.69 7.71
C LEU A 205 19.34 21.21 7.30
N GLN A 206 19.54 20.92 6.01
CA GLN A 206 19.77 19.56 5.53
C GLN A 206 21.08 18.99 6.11
N GLU A 207 22.16 19.77 6.11
CA GLU A 207 23.43 19.35 6.70
C GLU A 207 23.32 19.11 8.20
N GLN A 208 22.55 19.92 8.93
CA GLN A 208 22.29 19.72 10.35
C GLN A 208 21.58 18.38 10.58
N LEU A 209 20.56 18.07 9.79
CA LEU A 209 19.86 16.78 9.86
C LEU A 209 20.81 15.61 9.63
N LEU A 210 21.60 15.68 8.57
CA LEU A 210 22.49 14.59 8.14
C LEU A 210 23.69 14.37 9.07
N LYS A 211 24.33 15.45 9.52
CA LYS A 211 25.58 15.38 10.29
C LYS A 211 25.37 15.32 11.79
N LYS A 212 24.21 15.75 12.29
CA LYS A 212 23.94 15.85 13.73
C LYS A 212 22.67 15.11 14.14
N ASP A 213 21.51 15.53 13.65
CA ASP A 213 20.24 15.13 14.25
C ASP A 213 19.92 13.64 13.99
N ILE A 214 20.05 13.17 12.75
CA ILE A 214 19.86 11.75 12.39
C ILE A 214 20.91 10.84 13.08
N PRO A 215 22.22 11.15 13.04
CA PRO A 215 23.21 10.40 13.81
C PRO A 215 22.96 10.37 15.33
N THR A 216 22.30 11.39 15.87
CA THR A 216 21.91 11.44 17.29
C THR A 216 20.77 10.46 17.57
N VAL A 217 19.70 10.48 16.75
CA VAL A 217 18.57 9.54 16.92
C VAL A 217 19.01 8.09 16.75
N LYS A 218 19.97 7.81 15.85
CA LYS A 218 20.52 6.46 15.64
C LYS A 218 21.20 5.86 16.89
N LYS A 219 21.58 6.68 17.87
CA LYS A 219 22.22 6.23 19.11
C LYS A 219 21.23 5.94 20.25
N LEU A 220 19.95 6.27 20.06
CA LEU A 220 18.86 5.95 20.98
C LEU A 220 18.54 4.46 20.87
#